data_AF-A0A365Y5E4-F1
#
_entry.id   AF-A0A365Y5E4-F1
#
_cell.length_a   1.000
_cell.length_b   1.000
_cell.length_c   1.000
_cell.angle_alpha   90.00
_cell.angle_beta   90.00
_cell.angle_gamma   90.00
#
_symmetry.space_group_name_H-M   'P 1'
#
loop_
_entity.id
_entity.type
_entity.pdbx_description
1 polymer ?
#
loop_
_entity_poly.entity_id
_entity_poly.type
_entity_poly.pdbx_seq_one_letter_code
_entity_poly.pdbx_strand_id
1 'polypeptide(L)'
;MDKLLPDELQYYIDTMRIRTARRRLRVVKTEKDKQLIQLDKRIRALWRQDRHPEYVPLEPPVKKGYKRFFILRDDVARGKQASFFQGILDKINTVQYFHRKDFKVKKRQKGKKVIVVKEQKLQTFYPDEFNKLKLTRDEKIFFEKRMVPTGWKTREVPRIVFTEPWRFVLQIRPHLLTHVRKANPELDSQIQELENYMDKYHLRPRMRWLTQSRHTSWNKKLFGPKEKYQYQKKPLPQLLQETYYNIE
;
A
#
# COMPACT_ATOMS: atom_id res chain seq x y z
N MET A 1 45.45 41.35 9.84
CA MET A 1 45.42 42.66 9.14
C MET A 1 44.19 42.67 8.25
N ASP A 2 43.03 42.83 8.89
CA ASP A 2 41.75 42.97 8.21
C ASP A 2 41.68 44.36 7.59
N LYS A 3 41.80 44.46 6.27
CA LYS A 3 41.49 45.69 5.56
C LYS A 3 39.97 45.83 5.54
N LEU A 4 39.45 46.53 6.54
CA LEU A 4 38.10 47.08 6.52
C LEU A 4 37.96 47.90 5.22
N LEU A 5 36.96 47.58 4.40
CA LEU A 5 36.67 48.36 3.20
C LEU A 5 36.41 49.83 3.60
N PRO A 6 36.79 50.82 2.76
CA PRO A 6 36.41 52.22 2.94
C PRO A 6 34.90 52.38 3.15
N ASP A 7 34.49 53.15 4.16
CA ASP A 7 33.09 53.34 4.57
C ASP A 7 32.16 53.77 3.42
N GLU A 8 32.69 54.50 2.43
CA GLU A 8 31.97 54.92 1.23
C GLU A 8 31.56 53.73 0.34
N LEU A 9 32.40 52.70 0.23
CA LEU A 9 32.07 51.48 -0.51
C LEU A 9 31.04 50.64 0.24
N GLN A 10 31.07 50.65 1.56
CA GLN A 10 30.08 49.96 2.40
C GLN A 10 28.70 50.62 2.28
N TYR A 11 28.66 51.96 2.32
CA TYR A 11 27.46 52.76 2.06
C TYR A 11 26.90 52.53 0.65
N TYR A 12 27.78 52.41 -0.36
CA TYR A 12 27.36 52.12 -1.74
C TYR A 12 26.79 50.69 -1.90
N ILE A 13 27.37 49.69 -1.23
CA ILE A 13 26.86 48.31 -1.23
C ILE A 13 25.48 48.21 -0.56
N ASP A 14 25.30 48.94 0.55
CA ASP A 14 24.05 48.95 1.32
C ASP A 14 22.92 49.70 0.58
N THR A 15 23.25 50.79 -0.12
CA THR A 15 22.30 51.54 -0.96
C THR A 15 21.94 50.80 -2.26
N MET A 16 22.85 50.03 -2.85
CA MET A 16 22.60 49.25 -4.07
C MET A 16 21.75 47.99 -3.88
N ARG A 17 21.25 47.69 -2.66
CA ARG A 17 20.45 46.48 -2.35
C ARG A 17 21.10 45.18 -2.85
N ILE A 18 22.43 45.12 -2.90
CA ILE A 18 23.16 43.98 -3.43
C ILE A 18 22.96 42.79 -2.50
N ARG A 19 22.57 41.64 -3.06
CA ARG A 19 22.31 40.44 -2.26
C ARG A 19 23.62 39.92 -1.66
N THR A 20 23.66 39.79 -0.33
CA THR A 20 24.76 39.12 0.37
C THR A 20 25.02 37.71 -0.19
N ALA A 21 26.27 37.23 -0.07
CA ALA A 21 26.66 35.90 -0.56
C ALA A 21 25.72 34.79 -0.05
N ARG A 22 25.34 34.85 1.23
CA ARG A 22 24.37 33.92 1.86
C ARG A 22 22.98 33.99 1.20
N ARG A 23 22.49 35.19 0.88
CA ARG A 23 21.19 35.37 0.22
C ARG A 23 21.22 34.85 -1.21
N ARG A 24 22.30 35.07 -1.96
CA ARG A 24 22.50 34.50 -3.31
C ARG A 24 22.47 32.97 -3.28
N LEU A 25 23.24 32.35 -2.39
CA LEU A 25 23.25 30.89 -2.22
C LEU A 25 21.88 30.32 -1.83
N ARG A 26 21.13 31.02 -0.97
CA ARG A 26 19.77 30.62 -0.60
C ARG A 26 18.83 30.65 -1.80
N VAL A 27 18.89 31.70 -2.63
CA VAL A 27 18.07 31.83 -3.84
C VAL A 27 18.34 30.67 -4.79
N VAL A 28 19.59 30.36 -5.10
CA VAL A 28 19.97 29.23 -5.96
C VAL A 28 19.44 27.91 -5.41
N LYS A 29 19.58 27.66 -4.10
CA LYS A 29 19.03 26.45 -3.45
C LYS A 29 17.51 26.38 -3.57
N THR A 30 16.81 27.49 -3.34
CA THR A 30 15.35 27.53 -3.46
C THR A 30 14.87 27.35 -4.89
N GLU A 31 15.59 27.88 -5.88
CA GLU A 31 15.28 27.68 -7.30
C GLU A 31 15.47 26.22 -7.70
N LYS A 32 16.58 25.60 -7.28
CA LYS A 32 16.80 24.17 -7.48
C LYS A 32 15.71 23.31 -6.83
N ASP A 33 15.31 23.63 -5.60
CA ASP A 33 14.21 22.93 -4.93
C ASP A 33 12.86 23.12 -5.66
N LYS A 34 12.58 24.32 -6.21
CA LYS A 34 11.39 24.57 -7.05
C LYS A 34 11.40 23.74 -8.33
N GLN A 35 12.54 23.65 -9.00
CA GLN A 35 12.71 22.80 -10.19
C GLN A 35 12.42 21.33 -9.87
N LEU A 36 12.92 20.83 -8.73
CA LEU A 36 12.63 19.45 -8.28
C LEU A 36 11.15 19.21 -8.02
N ILE A 37 10.44 20.19 -7.45
CA ILE A 37 8.99 20.10 -7.23
C ILE A 37 8.23 20.08 -8.56
N GLN A 38 8.65 20.88 -9.54
CA GLN A 38 8.05 20.88 -10.88
C GLN A 38 8.28 19.53 -11.59
N LEU A 39 9.48 18.97 -11.46
CA LEU A 39 9.81 17.66 -12.02
C LEU A 39 8.94 16.56 -11.40
N ASP A 40 8.79 16.54 -10.07
CA ASP A 40 7.88 15.60 -9.38
C ASP A 40 6.43 15.72 -9.88
N LYS A 41 5.92 16.95 -10.03
CA LYS A 41 4.57 17.19 -10.57
C LYS A 41 4.43 16.64 -11.99
N ARG A 42 5.43 16.85 -12.85
CA ARG A 42 5.43 16.36 -14.23
C ARG A 42 5.37 14.83 -14.27
N ILE A 43 6.21 14.16 -13.49
CA ILE A 43 6.21 12.68 -13.43
C ILE A 43 4.89 12.14 -12.90
N ARG A 44 4.35 12.75 -11.83
CA ARG A 44 3.03 12.36 -11.31
C ARG A 44 1.91 12.59 -12.32
N ALA A 45 2.03 13.56 -13.22
CA ALA A 45 1.07 13.75 -14.31
C ALA A 45 1.18 12.63 -15.35
N LEU A 46 2.40 12.31 -15.79
CA LEU A 46 2.65 11.20 -16.73
C LEU A 46 2.20 9.85 -16.15
N TRP A 47 2.53 9.57 -14.89
CA TRP A 47 2.08 8.35 -14.21
C TRP A 47 0.57 8.29 -14.01
N ARG A 48 -0.12 9.43 -13.90
CA ARG A 48 -1.59 9.45 -13.85
C ARG A 48 -2.17 9.08 -15.21
N GLN A 49 -1.58 9.55 -16.30
CA GLN A 49 -1.97 9.16 -17.65
C GLN A 49 -1.69 7.66 -17.89
N ASP A 50 -0.51 7.17 -17.48
CA ASP A 50 -0.13 5.75 -17.58
C ASP A 50 -1.08 4.80 -16.83
N ARG A 51 -1.64 5.24 -15.70
CA ARG A 51 -2.59 4.45 -14.88
C ARG A 51 -3.94 4.22 -15.55
N HIS A 52 -4.30 5.03 -16.55
CA HIS A 52 -5.56 4.91 -17.29
C HIS A 52 -5.29 4.58 -18.77
N PRO A 53 -4.67 3.42 -19.06
CA PRO A 53 -4.37 3.08 -20.43
C PRO A 53 -5.64 2.64 -21.15
N GLU A 54 -5.69 2.93 -22.45
CA GLU A 54 -6.68 2.34 -23.35
C GLU A 54 -6.43 0.84 -23.50
N TYR A 55 -7.50 0.06 -23.47
CA TYR A 55 -7.44 -1.38 -23.70
C TYR A 55 -8.11 -1.71 -25.04
N VAL A 56 -7.44 -2.53 -25.85
CA VAL A 56 -7.95 -2.99 -27.15
C VAL A 56 -8.39 -4.45 -27.01
N PRO A 57 -9.57 -4.83 -27.53
CA PRO A 57 -10.01 -6.22 -27.52
C PRO A 57 -9.08 -7.09 -28.38
N LEU A 58 -8.86 -8.33 -27.93
CA LEU A 58 -8.13 -9.36 -28.66
C LEU A 58 -9.11 -10.36 -29.27
N GLU A 59 -9.07 -10.50 -30.59
CA GLU A 59 -9.84 -11.50 -31.33
C GLU A 59 -8.89 -12.37 -32.18
N PRO A 60 -8.75 -13.68 -31.89
CA PRO A 60 -9.35 -14.44 -30.80
C PRO A 60 -8.69 -14.19 -29.42
N PRO A 61 -9.38 -14.49 -28.31
CA PRO A 61 -8.80 -14.36 -26.98
C PRO A 61 -7.62 -15.32 -26.75
N VAL A 62 -6.54 -14.81 -26.17
CA VAL A 62 -5.29 -15.57 -25.99
C VAL A 62 -5.24 -16.24 -24.62
N LYS A 63 -4.91 -17.54 -24.58
CA LYS A 63 -4.75 -18.27 -23.32
C LYS A 63 -3.44 -17.91 -22.62
N LYS A 64 -3.53 -17.31 -21.43
CA LYS A 64 -2.36 -17.01 -20.57
C LYS A 64 -2.02 -18.15 -19.60
N GLY A 65 -3.01 -18.94 -19.23
CA GLY A 65 -2.84 -20.02 -18.26
C GLY A 65 -4.17 -20.57 -17.78
N TYR A 66 -4.26 -20.81 -16.48
CA TYR A 66 -5.43 -21.33 -15.79
C TYR A 66 -5.78 -20.45 -14.60
N LYS A 67 -7.08 -20.34 -14.33
CA LYS A 67 -7.59 -19.78 -13.09
C LYS A 67 -8.44 -20.83 -12.38
N ARG A 68 -8.42 -20.80 -11.07
CA ARG A 68 -9.33 -21.61 -10.26
C ARG A 68 -9.99 -20.75 -9.20
N PHE A 69 -11.22 -21.11 -8.89
CA PHE A 69 -12.10 -20.38 -7.98
C PHE A 69 -13.08 -21.38 -7.38
N PHE A 70 -13.74 -20.97 -6.31
CA PHE A 70 -14.74 -21.81 -5.67
C PHE A 70 -16.07 -21.72 -6.43
N ILE A 71 -16.73 -22.85 -6.57
CA ILE A 71 -18.11 -23.00 -7.02
C ILE A 71 -18.91 -23.73 -5.94
N LEU A 72 -20.24 -23.61 -5.98
CA LEU A 72 -21.07 -24.48 -5.16
C LEU A 72 -20.84 -25.93 -5.56
N ARG A 73 -20.77 -26.80 -4.55
CA ARG A 73 -20.82 -28.24 -4.74
C ARG A 73 -22.17 -28.63 -5.33
N ASP A 74 -22.18 -29.59 -6.25
CA ASP A 74 -23.38 -29.99 -7.02
C ASP A 74 -24.60 -30.30 -6.12
N ASP A 75 -24.36 -30.96 -4.99
CA ASP A 75 -25.36 -31.37 -4.00
C ASP A 75 -26.08 -30.14 -3.41
N VAL A 76 -25.30 -29.09 -3.09
CA VAL A 76 -25.82 -27.83 -2.53
C VAL A 76 -26.46 -26.98 -3.62
N ALA A 77 -25.89 -27.01 -4.83
CA ALA A 77 -26.38 -26.26 -5.98
C ALA A 77 -27.77 -26.72 -6.44
N ARG A 78 -28.12 -28.00 -6.24
CA ARG A 78 -29.47 -28.54 -6.53
C ARG A 78 -30.46 -28.32 -5.38
N GLY A 79 -30.00 -27.88 -4.22
CA GLY A 79 -30.82 -27.70 -3.03
C GLY A 79 -31.59 -26.36 -3.00
N LYS A 80 -32.55 -26.25 -2.08
CA LYS A 80 -33.36 -25.03 -1.90
C LYS A 80 -32.56 -23.80 -1.48
N GLN A 81 -31.41 -24.02 -0.82
CA GLN A 81 -30.52 -22.95 -0.34
C GLN A 81 -29.42 -22.58 -1.34
N ALA A 82 -29.48 -23.06 -2.59
CA ALA A 82 -28.45 -22.80 -3.59
C ALA A 82 -28.21 -21.30 -3.83
N SER A 83 -29.28 -20.53 -3.99
CA SER A 83 -29.20 -19.07 -4.20
C SER A 83 -28.58 -18.35 -3.00
N PHE A 84 -28.91 -18.77 -1.79
CA PHE A 84 -28.37 -18.21 -0.55
C PHE A 84 -26.84 -18.41 -0.47
N PHE A 85 -26.37 -19.65 -0.65
CA PHE A 85 -24.93 -19.93 -0.60
C PHE A 85 -24.16 -19.36 -1.80
N GLN A 86 -24.80 -19.24 -2.97
CA GLN A 86 -24.21 -18.51 -4.10
C GLN A 86 -24.01 -17.04 -3.74
N GLY A 87 -24.98 -16.38 -3.09
CA GLY A 87 -24.85 -15.00 -2.64
C GLY A 87 -23.73 -14.79 -1.61
N ILE A 88 -23.53 -15.74 -0.69
CA ILE A 88 -22.37 -15.73 0.21
C ILE A 88 -21.08 -15.90 -0.58
N LEU A 89 -21.04 -16.90 -1.47
CA LEU A 89 -19.86 -17.24 -2.25
C LEU A 89 -19.39 -16.03 -3.07
N ASP A 90 -20.28 -15.32 -3.76
CA ASP A 90 -19.94 -14.16 -4.57
C ASP A 90 -19.23 -13.05 -3.78
N LYS A 91 -19.50 -12.94 -2.47
CA LYS A 91 -18.86 -11.97 -1.57
C LYS A 91 -17.49 -12.41 -1.05
N ILE A 92 -17.25 -13.72 -0.93
CA ILE A 92 -16.04 -14.28 -0.29
C ILE A 92 -15.12 -15.05 -1.24
N ASN A 93 -15.52 -15.19 -2.52
CA ASN A 93 -14.80 -16.01 -3.48
C ASN A 93 -13.39 -15.47 -3.73
N THR A 94 -12.44 -16.38 -3.89
CA THR A 94 -11.07 -16.04 -4.25
C THR A 94 -10.75 -16.64 -5.61
N VAL A 95 -9.99 -15.90 -6.42
CA VAL A 95 -9.51 -16.38 -7.72
C VAL A 95 -7.99 -16.53 -7.64
N GLN A 96 -7.48 -17.70 -7.98
CA GLN A 96 -6.05 -17.93 -8.11
C GLN A 96 -5.68 -18.22 -9.56
N TYR A 97 -4.65 -17.53 -10.03
CA TYR A 97 -4.09 -17.70 -11.36
C TYR A 97 -2.81 -18.56 -11.30
N PHE A 98 -2.64 -19.42 -12.29
CA PHE A 98 -1.43 -20.23 -12.45
C PHE A 98 -1.18 -20.57 -13.92
N HIS A 99 0.08 -20.82 -14.27
CA HIS A 99 0.46 -21.13 -15.65
C HIS A 99 0.14 -22.59 -16.05
N ARG A 100 0.10 -23.52 -15.08
CA ARG A 100 -0.25 -24.95 -15.29
C ARG A 100 -1.64 -25.29 -14.75
N LYS A 101 -2.27 -26.35 -15.27
CA LYS A 101 -3.60 -26.79 -14.82
C LYS A 101 -3.59 -27.39 -13.42
N ASP A 102 -2.49 -28.01 -13.01
CA ASP A 102 -2.44 -28.80 -11.77
C ASP A 102 -2.25 -27.97 -10.49
N PHE A 103 -1.95 -26.67 -10.62
CA PHE A 103 -1.62 -25.78 -9.50
C PHE A 103 -0.54 -26.33 -8.54
N LYS A 104 0.33 -27.21 -9.03
CA LYS A 104 1.44 -27.80 -8.25
C LYS A 104 2.61 -26.84 -8.16
N VAL A 105 3.15 -26.68 -6.95
CA VAL A 105 4.31 -25.85 -6.64
C VAL A 105 5.38 -26.69 -5.97
N LYS A 106 6.65 -26.41 -6.28
CA LYS A 106 7.79 -26.99 -5.56
C LYS A 106 7.94 -26.23 -4.24
N LYS A 107 7.84 -26.95 -3.12
CA LYS A 107 8.05 -26.41 -1.77
C LYS A 107 9.14 -27.21 -1.08
N ARG A 108 9.97 -26.54 -0.27
CA ARG A 108 10.89 -27.24 0.65
C ARG A 108 10.13 -27.62 1.91
N GLN A 109 10.16 -28.89 2.27
CA GLN A 109 9.59 -29.42 3.50
C GLN A 109 10.62 -30.35 4.14
N LYS A 110 10.99 -30.08 5.40
CA LYS A 110 11.99 -30.87 6.15
C LYS A 110 13.28 -31.14 5.33
N GLY A 111 13.81 -30.10 4.68
CA GLY A 111 15.04 -30.18 3.88
C GLY A 111 14.91 -30.79 2.47
N LYS A 112 13.79 -31.42 2.12
CA LYS A 112 13.54 -32.03 0.79
C LYS A 112 12.66 -31.14 -0.09
N LYS A 113 12.87 -31.18 -1.41
CA LYS A 113 12.00 -30.51 -2.39
C LYS A 113 10.82 -31.44 -2.73
N VAL A 114 9.61 -31.06 -2.34
CA VAL A 114 8.38 -31.82 -2.61
C VAL A 114 7.47 -31.01 -3.53
N ILE A 115 6.77 -31.69 -4.43
CA ILE A 115 5.76 -31.09 -5.30
C ILE A 115 4.41 -31.23 -4.61
N VAL A 116 3.78 -30.12 -4.24
CA VAL A 116 2.51 -30.09 -3.53
C VAL A 116 1.52 -29.24 -4.30
N VAL A 117 0.24 -29.62 -4.30
CA VAL A 117 -0.83 -28.76 -4.85
C VAL A 117 -0.92 -27.51 -3.97
N LYS A 118 -0.82 -26.33 -4.57
CA LYS A 118 -0.96 -25.06 -3.85
C LYS A 118 -2.33 -25.04 -3.19
N GLU A 119 -2.39 -24.71 -1.91
CA GLU A 119 -3.67 -24.59 -1.19
C GLU A 119 -4.37 -23.28 -1.59
N GLN A 120 -5.70 -23.32 -1.70
CA GLN A 120 -6.54 -22.13 -1.86
C GLN A 120 -7.59 -22.13 -0.77
N LYS A 121 -7.77 -20.97 -0.14
CA LYS A 121 -8.76 -20.73 0.91
C LYS A 121 -9.74 -19.67 0.46
N LEU A 122 -10.94 -19.71 1.02
CA LEU A 122 -11.90 -18.62 0.90
C LEU A 122 -11.32 -17.35 1.52
N GLN A 123 -11.88 -16.19 1.15
CA GLN A 123 -11.43 -14.93 1.71
C GLN A 123 -11.71 -14.90 3.21
N THR A 124 -10.71 -14.42 3.96
CA THR A 124 -10.84 -14.16 5.40
C THR A 124 -10.76 -12.66 5.62
N PHE A 125 -11.49 -12.16 6.61
CA PHE A 125 -11.64 -10.73 6.82
C PHE A 125 -11.13 -10.33 8.19
N TYR A 126 -10.64 -9.10 8.31
CA TYR A 126 -10.55 -8.46 9.62
C TYR A 126 -11.94 -8.05 10.12
N PRO A 127 -12.17 -7.90 11.45
CA PRO A 127 -13.47 -7.52 11.99
C PRO A 127 -14.05 -6.23 11.38
N ASP A 128 -13.20 -5.24 11.12
CA ASP A 128 -13.53 -3.96 10.50
C ASP A 128 -13.82 -4.07 9.00
N GLU A 129 -13.18 -4.99 8.28
CA GLU A 129 -13.52 -5.31 6.89
C GLU A 129 -14.83 -6.06 6.79
N PHE A 130 -15.08 -7.00 7.71
CA PHE A 130 -16.30 -7.80 7.74
C PHE A 130 -17.57 -6.95 7.89
N ASN A 131 -17.51 -5.90 8.72
CA ASN A 131 -18.62 -4.98 8.89
C ASN A 131 -18.95 -4.16 7.64
N LYS A 132 -18.00 -4.02 6.70
CA LYS A 132 -18.22 -3.34 5.41
C LYS A 132 -18.89 -4.25 4.39
N LEU A 133 -18.85 -5.57 4.58
CA LEU A 133 -19.63 -6.48 3.76
C LEU A 133 -21.11 -6.31 4.08
N LYS A 134 -21.91 -6.06 3.04
CA LYS A 134 -23.38 -5.98 3.12
C LYS A 134 -23.95 -7.41 3.26
N LEU A 135 -23.69 -8.04 4.40
CA LEU A 135 -24.18 -9.37 4.75
C LEU A 135 -25.50 -9.28 5.50
N THR A 136 -26.45 -10.14 5.12
CA THR A 136 -27.71 -10.34 5.84
C THR A 136 -27.44 -10.99 7.20
N ARG A 137 -28.34 -10.81 8.16
CA ARG A 137 -28.23 -11.42 9.50
C ARG A 137 -28.01 -12.93 9.42
N ASP A 138 -28.74 -13.61 8.54
CA ASP A 138 -28.66 -15.06 8.36
C ASP A 138 -27.31 -15.50 7.77
N GLU A 139 -26.74 -14.72 6.85
CA GLU A 139 -25.42 -15.02 6.27
C GLU A 139 -24.32 -14.94 7.33
N LYS A 140 -24.44 -14.00 8.29
CA LYS A 140 -23.43 -13.79 9.35
C LYS A 140 -23.31 -14.99 10.29
N ILE A 141 -24.34 -15.83 10.41
CA ILE A 141 -24.33 -17.02 11.27
C ILE A 141 -23.24 -18.01 10.81
N PHE A 142 -22.94 -18.05 9.51
CA PHE A 142 -21.95 -18.95 8.93
C PHE A 142 -20.50 -18.44 9.03
N PHE A 143 -20.27 -17.42 9.84
CA PHE A 143 -18.95 -16.85 10.07
C PHE A 143 -18.58 -16.92 11.54
N GLU A 144 -17.36 -17.36 11.80
CA GLU A 144 -16.78 -17.41 13.15
C GLU A 144 -15.53 -16.54 13.24
N LYS A 145 -15.28 -16.01 14.44
CA LYS A 145 -14.06 -15.29 14.75
C LYS A 145 -13.01 -16.30 15.21
N ARG A 146 -11.91 -16.41 14.45
CA ARG A 146 -10.80 -17.32 14.73
C ARG A 146 -9.50 -16.53 14.89
N MET A 147 -8.70 -16.90 15.88
CA MET A 147 -7.35 -16.36 16.02
C MET A 147 -6.43 -17.08 15.04
N VAL A 148 -5.75 -16.33 14.16
CA VAL A 148 -4.86 -16.88 13.14
C VAL A 148 -3.46 -16.34 13.35
N PRO A 149 -2.41 -17.19 13.34
CA PRO A 149 -1.04 -16.72 13.48
C PRO A 149 -0.66 -15.82 12.30
N THR A 150 0.00 -14.70 12.61
CA THR A 150 0.55 -13.84 11.57
C THR A 150 1.85 -14.45 11.07
N GLY A 151 2.04 -14.60 9.75
CA GLY A 151 3.19 -15.33 9.17
C GLY A 151 4.59 -14.83 9.55
N TRP A 152 4.71 -13.70 10.25
CA TRP A 152 5.98 -13.08 10.68
C TRP A 152 6.02 -12.73 12.18
N LYS A 153 4.94 -12.97 12.95
CA LYS A 153 4.87 -12.60 14.37
C LYS A 153 4.25 -13.73 15.17
N THR A 154 4.74 -13.92 16.40
CA THR A 154 4.12 -14.76 17.43
C THR A 154 2.70 -14.30 17.81
N ARG A 155 2.30 -13.10 17.38
CA ARG A 155 0.98 -12.52 17.68
C ARG A 155 -0.08 -13.11 16.75
N GLU A 156 -1.08 -13.68 17.37
CA GLU A 156 -2.31 -14.08 16.71
C GLU A 156 -3.21 -12.88 16.47
N VAL A 157 -3.89 -12.88 15.33
CA VAL A 157 -4.78 -11.80 14.92
C VAL A 157 -6.18 -12.38 14.72
N PRO A 158 -7.22 -11.72 15.24
CA PRO A 158 -8.59 -12.16 15.01
C PRO A 158 -8.94 -12.00 13.53
N ARG A 159 -9.36 -13.09 12.90
CA ARG A 159 -9.92 -13.11 11.56
C ARG A 159 -11.31 -13.71 11.60
N ILE A 160 -12.19 -13.22 10.74
CA ILE A 160 -13.50 -13.81 10.53
C ILE A 160 -13.39 -14.77 9.36
N VAL A 161 -13.78 -16.02 9.60
CA VAL A 161 -13.62 -17.17 8.72
C VAL A 161 -14.98 -17.82 8.49
N PHE A 162 -15.21 -18.28 7.26
CA PHE A 162 -16.41 -19.03 6.93
C PHE A 162 -16.36 -20.46 7.49
N THR A 163 -17.43 -20.88 8.16
CA THR A 163 -17.46 -22.11 8.97
C THR A 163 -17.66 -23.38 8.14
N GLU A 164 -18.36 -23.33 7.01
CA GLU A 164 -18.79 -24.52 6.24
C GLU A 164 -18.11 -24.64 4.86
N PRO A 165 -16.77 -24.64 4.75
CA PRO A 165 -16.08 -24.59 3.45
C PRO A 165 -16.35 -25.81 2.56
N TRP A 166 -16.81 -26.94 3.12
CA TRP A 166 -17.15 -28.17 2.39
C TRP A 166 -18.28 -28.00 1.36
N ARG A 167 -19.09 -26.93 1.49
CA ARG A 167 -20.14 -26.58 0.51
C ARG A 167 -19.58 -26.11 -0.82
N PHE A 168 -18.29 -25.77 -0.87
CA PHE A 168 -17.65 -25.23 -2.05
C PHE A 168 -16.56 -26.15 -2.58
N VAL A 169 -16.46 -26.25 -3.90
CA VAL A 169 -15.47 -27.05 -4.61
C VAL A 169 -14.66 -26.15 -5.54
N LEU A 170 -13.38 -26.45 -5.72
CA LEU A 170 -12.53 -25.72 -6.65
C LEU A 170 -12.82 -26.13 -8.10
N GLN A 171 -13.19 -25.18 -8.94
CA GLN A 171 -13.30 -25.37 -10.38
C GLN A 171 -12.10 -24.72 -11.09
N ILE A 172 -11.51 -25.43 -12.04
CA ILE A 172 -10.38 -24.95 -12.84
C ILE A 172 -10.88 -24.62 -14.25
N ARG A 173 -10.57 -23.42 -14.73
CA ARG A 173 -10.88 -22.95 -16.09
C ARG A 173 -9.64 -22.34 -16.75
N PRO A 174 -9.54 -22.35 -18.09
CA PRO A 174 -8.51 -21.58 -18.77
C PRO A 174 -8.67 -20.08 -18.46
N HIS A 175 -7.55 -19.41 -18.21
CA HIS A 175 -7.51 -17.96 -18.11
C HIS A 175 -7.18 -17.38 -19.49
N LEU A 176 -8.20 -16.81 -20.10
CA LEU A 176 -8.10 -16.11 -21.38
C LEU A 176 -7.90 -14.61 -21.14
N LEU A 177 -7.01 -14.01 -21.91
CA LEU A 177 -6.87 -12.57 -22.05
C LEU A 177 -7.75 -12.13 -23.21
N THR A 178 -8.72 -11.28 -22.90
CA THR A 178 -9.65 -10.70 -23.88
C THR A 178 -9.26 -9.28 -24.29
N HIS A 179 -8.43 -8.61 -23.50
CA HIS A 179 -8.01 -7.24 -23.75
C HIS A 179 -6.52 -7.10 -23.47
N VAL A 180 -5.84 -6.25 -24.23
CA VAL A 180 -4.44 -5.87 -24.03
C VAL A 180 -4.33 -4.36 -23.95
N ARG A 181 -3.39 -3.89 -23.11
CA ARG A 181 -3.04 -2.49 -22.99
C ARG A 181 -2.51 -1.99 -24.34
N LYS A 182 -3.09 -0.92 -24.88
CA LYS A 182 -2.57 -0.20 -26.05
C LYS A 182 -1.23 0.43 -25.67
N ALA A 183 -0.19 0.16 -26.47
CA ALA A 183 1.12 0.76 -26.26
C ALA A 183 1.07 2.26 -26.58
N ASN A 184 1.66 3.09 -25.71
CA ASN A 184 1.86 4.52 -25.98
C ASN A 184 3.36 4.81 -25.87
N PRO A 185 4.13 4.63 -26.96
CA PRO A 185 5.58 4.70 -26.93
C PRO A 185 6.09 6.10 -26.55
N GLU A 186 5.37 7.16 -26.91
CA GLU A 186 5.74 8.54 -26.57
C GLU A 186 5.68 8.77 -25.06
N LEU A 187 4.59 8.36 -24.42
CA LEU A 187 4.41 8.49 -22.98
C LEU A 187 5.42 7.62 -22.22
N ASP A 188 5.62 6.38 -22.66
CA ASP A 188 6.57 5.45 -22.05
C ASP A 188 8.01 6.00 -22.17
N SER A 189 8.39 6.55 -23.32
CA SER A 189 9.69 7.20 -23.53
C SER A 189 9.89 8.40 -22.61
N GLN A 190 8.91 9.29 -22.51
CA GLN A 190 8.99 10.46 -21.63
C GLN A 190 9.14 10.09 -20.16
N ILE A 191 8.44 9.04 -19.70
CA ILE A 191 8.62 8.54 -18.33
C ILE A 191 10.04 8.02 -18.17
N GLN A 192 10.51 7.18 -19.09
CA GLN A 192 11.84 6.58 -19.02
C GLN A 192 12.96 7.62 -19.00
N GLU A 193 12.88 8.67 -19.84
CA GLU A 193 13.86 9.77 -19.86
C GLU A 193 13.95 10.49 -18.51
N LEU A 194 12.79 10.79 -17.90
CA LEU A 194 12.74 11.45 -16.61
C LEU A 194 13.24 10.55 -15.47
N GLU A 195 12.95 9.26 -15.52
CA GLU A 195 13.49 8.29 -14.55
C GLU A 195 15.00 8.15 -14.67
N ASN A 196 15.52 8.01 -15.89
CA ASN A 196 16.97 7.97 -16.15
C ASN A 196 17.66 9.24 -15.62
N TYR A 197 17.08 10.41 -15.86
CA TYR A 197 17.60 11.68 -15.34
C TYR A 197 17.59 11.69 -13.80
N MET A 198 16.50 11.27 -13.16
CA MET A 198 16.40 11.24 -11.71
C MET A 198 17.37 10.27 -11.05
N ASP A 199 17.59 9.13 -11.66
CA ASP A 199 18.47 8.09 -11.13
C ASP A 199 19.93 8.49 -11.32
N LYS A 200 20.29 9.06 -12.49
CA LYS A 200 21.64 9.59 -12.77
C LYS A 200 22.09 10.64 -11.76
N TYR A 201 21.21 11.55 -11.36
CA TYR A 201 21.53 12.63 -10.43
C TYR A 201 21.06 12.37 -8.99
N HIS A 202 20.57 11.15 -8.69
CA HIS A 202 20.05 10.75 -7.37
C HIS A 202 19.09 11.78 -6.75
N LEU A 203 18.13 12.29 -7.53
CA LEU A 203 17.25 13.39 -7.12
C LEU A 203 16.09 12.94 -6.20
N ARG A 204 15.76 11.65 -6.22
CA ARG A 204 14.63 11.04 -5.49
C ARG A 204 14.62 11.36 -3.98
N PRO A 205 15.73 11.26 -3.22
CA PRO A 205 15.71 11.53 -1.78
C PRO A 205 15.37 12.99 -1.44
N ARG A 206 15.99 13.95 -2.15
CA ARG A 206 15.73 15.38 -1.93
C ARG A 206 14.31 15.75 -2.33
N MET A 207 13.86 15.26 -3.48
CA MET A 207 12.50 15.46 -3.97
C MET A 207 11.44 14.91 -3.01
N ARG A 208 11.65 13.70 -2.47
CA ARG A 208 10.78 13.10 -1.45
C ARG A 208 10.72 13.96 -0.19
N TRP A 209 11.85 14.49 0.27
CA TRP A 209 11.92 15.38 1.43
C TRP A 209 11.17 16.69 1.22
N LEU A 210 11.15 17.23 0.00
CA LEU A 210 10.44 18.46 -0.36
C LEU A 210 8.93 18.27 -0.53
N THR A 211 8.50 17.12 -1.05
CA THR A 211 7.12 16.89 -1.50
C THR A 211 6.29 16.05 -0.55
N GLN A 212 6.90 15.11 0.17
CA GLN A 212 6.22 14.39 1.25
C GLN A 212 6.36 15.23 2.52
N SER A 213 5.23 15.48 3.21
CA SER A 213 5.27 15.98 4.58
C SER A 213 6.31 15.14 5.34
N ARG A 214 7.34 15.80 5.89
CA ARG A 214 8.35 15.17 6.78
C ARG A 214 7.60 14.14 7.59
N HIS A 215 7.94 12.85 7.51
CA HIS A 215 7.21 11.67 8.02
C HIS A 215 6.53 11.78 9.42
N THR A 216 5.60 12.71 9.64
CA THR A 216 5.25 13.19 10.99
C THR A 216 3.74 13.31 11.19
N SER A 217 2.96 12.31 10.78
CA SER A 217 1.58 12.21 11.27
C SER A 217 1.13 10.80 11.59
N TRP A 218 1.52 9.77 10.83
CA TRP A 218 1.12 8.39 11.14
C TRP A 218 1.71 7.88 12.46
N ASN A 219 3.00 8.12 12.72
CA ASN A 219 3.63 7.75 14.00
C ASN A 219 3.24 8.66 15.18
N LYS A 220 2.66 9.85 14.95
CA LYS A 220 2.15 10.72 16.02
C LYS A 220 0.69 10.41 16.41
N LYS A 221 -0.10 9.80 15.51
CA LYS A 221 -1.51 9.46 15.76
C LYS A 221 -1.69 8.06 16.36
N LEU A 222 -0.87 7.09 15.98
CA LEU A 222 -0.99 5.69 16.45
C LEU A 222 -0.41 5.45 17.84
N PHE A 223 0.61 6.22 18.20
CA PHE A 223 1.21 6.18 19.51
C PHE A 223 0.78 7.47 20.20
N GLY A 224 0.03 7.36 21.31
CA GLY A 224 -0.21 8.50 22.20
C GLY A 224 1.12 9.13 22.65
N PRO A 225 1.09 10.24 23.40
CA PRO A 225 2.32 10.79 23.97
C PRO A 225 3.08 9.66 24.70
N LYS A 226 4.34 9.40 24.31
CA LYS A 226 5.14 8.34 24.94
C LYS A 226 5.10 8.55 26.46
N GLU A 227 4.91 7.51 27.26
CA GLU A 227 4.74 7.60 28.72
C GLU A 227 5.79 8.51 29.40
N LYS A 228 7.04 8.46 28.92
CA LYS A 228 8.13 9.34 29.39
C LYS A 228 7.88 10.85 29.24
N TYR A 229 6.92 11.27 28.42
CA TYR A 229 6.53 12.67 28.23
C TYR A 229 5.26 13.05 29.01
N GLN A 230 4.56 12.10 29.63
CA GLN A 230 3.39 12.37 30.48
C GLN A 230 3.79 13.07 31.79
N TYR A 231 4.99 12.75 32.29
CA TYR A 231 5.52 13.26 33.56
C TYR A 231 6.40 14.52 33.42
N GLN A 232 6.74 14.95 32.21
CA GLN A 232 7.68 16.06 32.00
C GLN A 232 7.12 17.45 32.35
N LYS A 233 5.81 17.57 32.54
CA LYS A 233 5.15 18.85 32.82
C LYS A 233 4.65 18.98 34.26
N LYS A 234 4.74 17.92 35.07
CA LYS A 234 4.26 17.92 36.45
C LYS A 234 5.46 17.90 37.41
N PRO A 235 5.52 18.81 38.41
CA PRO A 235 6.54 18.73 39.44
C PRO A 235 6.32 17.47 40.30
N LEU A 236 7.42 16.89 40.79
CA LEU A 236 7.42 15.62 41.55
C LEU A 236 6.37 15.53 42.68
N PRO A 237 6.11 16.58 43.49
CA PRO A 237 5.11 16.52 44.56
C PRO A 237 3.69 16.26 44.05
N GLN A 238 3.34 16.82 42.89
CA GLN A 238 2.01 16.70 42.30
C GLN A 238 1.77 15.29 41.74
N LEU A 239 2.83 14.65 41.24
CA LEU A 239 2.80 13.26 40.79
C LEU A 239 2.60 12.29 41.97
N LEU A 240 3.33 12.52 43.06
CA LEU A 240 3.21 11.70 44.28
C LEU A 240 1.80 11.81 44.86
N GLN A 241 1.21 13.00 44.84
CA GLN A 241 -0.15 13.24 45.30
C GLN A 241 -1.19 12.49 44.47
N GLU A 242 -1.11 12.59 43.14
CA GLU A 242 -1.99 11.84 42.24
C GLU A 242 -1.84 10.32 42.41
N THR A 243 -0.63 9.79 42.64
CA THR A 243 -0.45 8.36 42.90
C THR A 243 -0.99 7.91 44.25
N TYR A 244 -0.98 8.78 45.25
CA TYR A 244 -1.49 8.47 46.59
C TYR A 244 -3.03 8.47 46.64
N TYR A 245 -3.66 9.37 45.87
CA TYR A 245 -5.12 9.55 45.88
C TYR A 245 -5.87 8.75 44.79
N ASN A 246 -5.19 8.15 43.81
CA ASN A 246 -5.81 7.31 42.76
C ASN A 246 -5.77 5.80 43.09
N ILE A 247 -5.59 5.43 44.35
CA ILE A 247 -5.70 4.04 44.82
C ILE A 247 -7.14 3.83 45.33
N GLU A 248 -8.08 3.63 44.41
CA GLU A 248 -9.42 3.07 44.64
C GLU A 248 -9.71 2.00 43.58
#